data_AF-A0A1H5BQQ0-F1
#
_entry.id   AF-A0A1H5BQQ0-F1
#
_cell.length_a   1.000
_cell.length_b   1.000
_cell.length_c   1.000
_cell.angle_alpha   90.00
_cell.angle_beta   90.00
_cell.angle_gamma   90.00
#
_symmetry.space_group_name_H-M   'P 1'
#
loop_
_entity.id
_entity.type
_entity.pdbx_description
1 polymer ?
#
loop_
_entity_poly.entity_id
_entity_poly.type
_entity_poly.pdbx_seq_one_letter_code
_entity_poly.pdbx_strand_id
1 'polypeptide(L)'
;MSRRCRAGRLTAMKLLALGAAVAALALLPGTASADELPTFGFTDCPAPPANADPGTWRCEAFVSQGKLTIGGQAIPLGELRLTFSEGKVNGQYAQVFGALRHEPVRVPGLAGTTLQLRYGGYSDFQGNDERRGELDIYAELRHPLLRKGCSVGTAAAPLHSVVHDDPAVPPTVISRNPPTFHFGVVDPALALPATQGCGPLGEFVDRKLGLPSPAEFHQTTYVQYKQL
;
A
#
# COMPACT_ATOMS: atom_id res chain seq x y z
N MET A 1 31.72 -30.18 -81.01
CA MET A 1 32.87 -29.30 -81.27
C MET A 1 32.39 -27.87 -81.37
N SER A 2 32.73 -27.05 -80.37
CA SER A 2 33.67 -25.91 -80.48
C SER A 2 32.97 -24.62 -80.93
N ARG A 3 32.56 -23.78 -79.99
CA ARG A 3 33.32 -22.66 -79.36
C ARG A 3 33.65 -21.53 -80.33
N ARG A 4 33.18 -20.31 -79.96
CA ARG A 4 33.82 -18.97 -80.00
C ARG A 4 32.71 -17.93 -79.95
N CYS A 5 32.84 -16.70 -79.44
CA CYS A 5 33.74 -16.03 -78.50
C CYS A 5 33.02 -14.71 -78.13
N ARG A 6 33.45 -14.10 -77.02
CA ARG A 6 32.90 -12.87 -76.39
C ARG A 6 32.99 -11.61 -77.26
N ALA A 7 32.07 -10.66 -77.04
CA ALA A 7 32.32 -9.35 -76.38
C ALA A 7 31.46 -8.22 -76.97
N GLY A 8 30.81 -7.43 -76.11
CA GLY A 8 30.13 -6.19 -76.48
C GLY A 8 29.76 -5.39 -75.23
N ARG A 9 30.26 -4.15 -75.13
CA ARG A 9 30.13 -3.20 -74.01
C ARG A 9 28.80 -2.43 -74.08
N LEU A 10 28.31 -2.03 -72.88
CA LEU A 10 27.65 -0.76 -72.47
C LEU A 10 26.60 -0.15 -73.44
N THR A 11 25.39 0.26 -73.06
CA THR A 11 25.05 1.16 -71.94
C THR A 11 23.51 1.30 -71.85
N ALA A 12 23.03 1.48 -70.61
CA ALA A 12 21.83 2.24 -70.18
C ALA A 12 20.45 2.01 -70.83
N MET A 13 19.53 1.45 -70.04
CA MET A 13 18.20 2.05 -69.78
C MET A 13 17.46 1.22 -68.71
N LYS A 14 17.27 1.77 -67.50
CA LYS A 14 16.20 1.36 -66.57
C LYS A 14 15.81 2.61 -65.77
N LEU A 15 14.73 3.29 -66.18
CA LEU A 15 13.36 3.10 -65.68
C LEU A 15 13.25 3.34 -64.17
N LEU A 16 12.77 4.53 -63.85
CA LEU A 16 12.17 4.92 -62.58
C LEU A 16 11.06 3.91 -62.21
N ALA A 17 11.00 3.51 -60.93
CA ALA A 17 9.84 3.79 -60.09
C ALA A 17 9.97 3.17 -58.68
N LEU A 18 9.47 3.94 -57.71
CA LEU A 18 8.86 3.54 -56.44
C LEU A 18 9.79 3.11 -55.30
N GLY A 19 10.02 4.10 -54.43
CA GLY A 19 10.54 3.90 -53.09
C GLY A 19 9.59 3.08 -52.21
N ALA A 20 10.20 2.22 -51.41
CA ALA A 20 9.65 1.73 -50.16
C ALA A 20 10.81 1.72 -49.17
N ALA A 21 10.94 2.80 -48.41
CA ALA A 21 11.80 2.83 -47.23
C ALA A 21 11.15 1.95 -46.17
N VAL A 22 11.61 0.70 -46.05
CA VAL A 22 11.24 -0.17 -44.93
C VAL A 22 12.09 0.29 -43.74
N ALA A 23 11.60 1.30 -43.03
CA ALA A 23 12.09 1.62 -41.70
C ALA A 23 11.70 0.46 -40.79
N ALA A 24 12.66 -0.42 -40.50
CA ALA A 24 12.54 -1.40 -39.44
C ALA A 24 12.49 -0.63 -38.10
N LEU A 25 11.29 -0.29 -37.67
CA LEU A 25 11.01 0.06 -36.27
C LEU A 25 11.24 -1.21 -35.45
N ALA A 26 12.47 -1.39 -34.99
CA ALA A 26 12.76 -2.29 -33.90
C ALA A 26 11.93 -1.81 -32.70
N LEU A 27 10.85 -2.53 -32.42
CA LEU A 27 10.17 -2.51 -31.14
C LEU A 27 11.20 -2.93 -30.09
N LEU A 28 11.80 -1.96 -29.42
CA LEU A 28 12.54 -2.22 -28.19
C LEU A 28 11.52 -2.81 -27.20
N PRO A 29 11.75 -4.00 -26.64
CA PRO A 29 10.94 -4.46 -25.54
C PRO A 29 11.11 -3.43 -24.41
N GLY A 30 10.01 -2.77 -24.05
CA GLY A 30 9.97 -1.98 -22.82
C GLY A 30 10.45 -2.88 -21.70
N THR A 31 11.56 -2.52 -21.08
CA THR A 31 11.97 -3.09 -19.80
C THR A 31 10.80 -2.84 -18.85
N ALA A 32 10.07 -3.90 -18.50
CA ALA A 32 9.19 -3.90 -17.35
C ALA A 32 9.99 -3.31 -16.19
N SER A 33 9.52 -2.18 -15.62
CA SER A 33 10.09 -1.69 -14.38
C SER A 33 9.86 -2.80 -13.36
N ALA A 34 10.95 -3.41 -12.88
CA ALA A 34 10.88 -4.07 -11.60
C ALA A 34 10.48 -2.97 -10.61
N ASP A 35 9.28 -3.04 -10.04
CA ASP A 35 8.89 -2.15 -8.95
C ASP A 35 10.01 -2.22 -7.90
N GLU A 36 10.70 -1.11 -7.70
CA GLU A 36 11.79 -1.02 -6.75
C GLU A 36 11.22 -1.29 -5.36
N LEU A 37 11.83 -2.22 -4.62
CA LEU A 37 11.36 -2.52 -3.27
C LEU A 37 11.39 -1.25 -2.42
N PRO A 38 10.38 -1.02 -1.58
CA PRO A 38 10.39 0.14 -0.72
C PRO A 38 11.56 0.06 0.26
N THR A 39 12.06 1.22 0.67
CA THR A 39 13.02 1.28 1.78
C THR A 39 12.30 0.98 3.09
N PHE A 40 12.80 -0.01 3.84
CA PHE A 40 12.26 -0.39 5.15
C PHE A 40 12.93 0.42 6.28
N GLY A 41 12.13 0.94 7.20
CA GLY A 41 12.59 1.71 8.35
C GLY A 41 12.35 0.96 9.65
N PHE A 42 13.39 0.80 10.46
CA PHE A 42 13.34 0.08 11.75
C PHE A 42 13.56 0.99 12.96
N THR A 43 13.48 2.31 12.79
CA THR A 43 13.76 3.29 13.86
C THR A 43 12.69 3.31 14.95
N ASP A 44 11.44 3.04 14.57
CA ASP A 44 10.29 3.01 15.47
C ASP A 44 10.05 1.60 16.07
N CYS A 45 10.98 0.65 15.85
CA CYS A 45 10.88 -0.69 16.42
C CYS A 45 10.99 -0.64 17.95
N PRO A 46 10.00 -1.12 18.69
CA PRO A 46 10.10 -1.21 20.13
C PRO A 46 11.10 -2.29 20.54
N ALA A 47 11.79 -2.06 21.66
CA ALA A 47 12.64 -3.09 22.25
C ALA A 47 11.77 -4.23 22.82
N PRO A 48 12.29 -5.47 22.87
CA PRO A 48 11.64 -6.55 23.60
C PRO A 48 11.41 -6.16 25.06
N PRO A 49 10.29 -6.59 25.69
CA PRO A 49 10.07 -6.42 27.12
C PRO A 49 11.15 -7.17 27.92
N ALA A 50 11.39 -6.75 29.16
CA ALA A 50 12.48 -7.30 29.99
C ALA A 50 12.38 -8.81 30.25
N ASN A 51 11.18 -9.38 30.15
CA ASN A 51 10.88 -10.81 30.32
C ASN A 51 10.69 -11.55 28.99
N ALA A 52 11.23 -11.00 27.90
CA ALA A 52 11.25 -11.63 26.58
C ALA A 52 12.02 -12.95 26.58
N ASP A 53 11.47 -13.96 25.90
CA ASP A 53 12.15 -15.22 25.65
C ASP A 53 13.33 -14.99 24.67
N PRO A 54 14.57 -15.37 25.03
CA PRO A 54 15.76 -15.10 24.22
C PRO A 54 15.65 -15.64 22.79
N GLY A 55 16.04 -14.81 21.80
CA GLY A 55 16.10 -15.20 20.39
C GLY A 55 14.74 -15.36 19.69
N THR A 56 13.63 -15.07 20.36
CA THR A 56 12.30 -15.17 19.75
C THR A 56 11.80 -13.85 19.15
N TRP A 57 12.41 -12.73 19.52
CA TRP A 57 11.91 -11.40 19.17
C TRP A 57 12.46 -10.88 17.83
N ARG A 58 11.57 -10.32 17.03
CA ARG A 58 11.89 -9.62 15.79
C ARG A 58 11.08 -8.36 15.66
N CYS A 59 11.61 -7.38 14.94
CA CYS A 59 10.84 -6.25 14.46
C CYS A 59 10.36 -6.51 13.03
N GLU A 60 9.12 -6.12 12.76
CA GLU A 60 8.54 -6.12 11.43
C GLU A 60 8.27 -4.69 10.98
N ALA A 61 8.83 -4.32 9.83
CA ALA A 61 8.66 -3.02 9.21
C ALA A 61 7.77 -3.16 7.96
N PHE A 62 6.56 -2.65 8.06
CA PHE A 62 5.55 -2.67 7.00
C PHE A 62 5.64 -1.36 6.20
N VAL A 63 5.57 -1.49 4.88
CA VAL A 63 5.34 -0.39 3.95
C VAL A 63 4.17 -0.79 3.07
N SER A 64 3.06 -0.08 3.22
CA SER A 64 1.78 -0.43 2.59
C SER A 64 1.27 0.70 1.71
N GLN A 65 0.60 0.35 0.62
CA GLN A 65 -0.26 1.25 -0.13
C GLN A 65 -1.71 0.93 0.21
N GLY A 66 -2.47 1.92 0.66
CA GLY A 66 -3.84 1.72 1.14
C GLY A 66 -4.91 2.40 0.30
N LYS A 67 -6.14 1.89 0.40
CA LYS A 67 -7.36 2.50 -0.15
C LYS A 67 -8.50 2.28 0.84
N LEU A 68 -9.19 3.37 1.19
CA LEU A 68 -10.41 3.35 1.98
C LEU A 68 -11.61 3.65 1.07
N THR A 69 -12.55 2.73 0.95
CA THR A 69 -13.76 2.93 0.15
C THR A 69 -14.93 3.25 1.08
N ILE A 70 -15.52 4.42 0.94
CA ILE A 70 -16.65 4.89 1.76
C ILE A 70 -17.82 5.23 0.84
N GLY A 71 -19.00 4.64 1.04
CA GLY A 71 -20.17 4.93 0.21
C GLY A 71 -19.92 4.77 -1.31
N GLY A 72 -19.05 3.84 -1.71
CA GLY A 72 -18.63 3.62 -3.10
C GLY A 72 -17.53 4.56 -3.61
N GLN A 73 -17.11 5.55 -2.84
CA GLN A 73 -16.00 6.44 -3.18
C GLN A 73 -14.68 5.93 -2.61
N ALA A 74 -13.71 5.67 -3.48
CA ALA A 74 -12.35 5.30 -3.08
C ALA A 74 -11.52 6.53 -2.69
N ILE A 75 -10.88 6.47 -1.52
CA ILE A 75 -9.89 7.42 -1.02
C ILE A 75 -8.53 6.71 -1.04
N PRO A 76 -7.60 7.05 -1.93
CA PRO A 76 -6.25 6.52 -1.88
C PRO A 76 -5.53 7.07 -0.64
N LEU A 77 -5.00 6.18 0.18
CA LEU A 77 -4.29 6.52 1.42
C LEU A 77 -2.78 6.71 1.19
N GLY A 78 -2.29 6.44 -0.01
CA GLY A 78 -0.86 6.50 -0.29
C GLY A 78 -0.08 5.55 0.62
N GLU A 79 1.12 5.96 1.02
CA GLU A 79 2.01 5.13 1.83
C GLU A 79 1.64 5.15 3.32
N LEU A 80 1.48 3.97 3.91
CA LEU A 80 1.41 3.73 5.33
C LEU A 80 2.65 2.97 5.77
N ARG A 81 3.33 3.43 6.81
CA ARG A 81 4.43 2.72 7.45
C ARG A 81 4.01 2.29 8.83
N LEU A 82 4.12 1.00 9.10
CA LEU A 82 3.79 0.43 10.40
C LEU A 82 4.99 -0.36 10.92
N THR A 83 5.26 -0.24 12.21
CA THR A 83 6.30 -1.03 12.88
C THR A 83 5.73 -1.63 14.15
N PHE A 84 6.11 -2.86 14.42
CA PHE A 84 5.90 -3.51 15.70
C PHE A 84 7.02 -4.53 15.92
N SER A 85 7.12 -5.03 17.15
CA SER A 85 7.99 -6.15 17.45
C SER A 85 7.19 -7.25 18.11
N GLU A 86 7.47 -8.48 17.73
CA GLU A 86 6.78 -9.66 18.23
C GLU A 86 7.79 -10.73 18.61
N GLY A 87 7.39 -11.61 19.50
CA GLY A 87 8.18 -12.73 19.97
C GLY A 87 7.40 -13.51 21.02
N LYS A 88 8.11 -14.05 22.00
CA LYS A 88 7.49 -14.75 23.12
C LYS A 88 7.86 -14.18 24.47
N VAL A 89 6.93 -14.31 25.42
CA VAL A 89 7.12 -14.05 26.86
C VAL A 89 6.56 -15.25 27.60
N ASN A 90 7.42 -15.96 28.34
CA ASN A 90 7.06 -17.18 29.05
C ASN A 90 6.41 -18.22 28.11
N GLY A 91 6.92 -18.34 26.88
CA GLY A 91 6.43 -19.25 25.85
C GLY A 91 5.17 -18.79 25.10
N GLN A 92 4.52 -17.70 25.52
CA GLN A 92 3.31 -17.17 24.89
C GLN A 92 3.64 -16.08 23.86
N TYR A 93 2.87 -16.00 22.79
CA TYR A 93 2.99 -14.90 21.82
C TYR A 93 2.80 -13.56 22.52
N ALA A 94 3.68 -12.62 22.19
CA ALA A 94 3.60 -11.26 22.67
C ALA A 94 4.05 -10.30 21.57
N GLN A 95 3.44 -9.13 21.54
CA GLN A 95 3.80 -8.06 20.62
C GLN A 95 3.77 -6.70 21.30
N VAL A 96 4.57 -5.78 20.77
CA VAL A 96 4.62 -4.39 21.18
C VAL A 96 4.51 -3.53 19.93
N PHE A 97 3.52 -2.64 19.91
CA PHE A 97 3.34 -1.68 18.82
C PHE A 97 4.46 -0.64 18.83
N GLY A 98 5.00 -0.33 17.66
CA GLY A 98 5.97 0.75 17.46
C GLY A 98 5.28 2.03 17.04
N ALA A 99 5.12 2.22 15.74
CA ALA A 99 4.48 3.39 15.16
C ALA A 99 3.64 3.07 13.94
N LEU A 100 2.60 3.89 13.73
CA LEU A 100 1.90 4.06 12.46
C LEU A 100 2.22 5.47 11.93
N ARG A 101 2.86 5.54 10.77
CA ARG A 101 3.13 6.77 10.03
C ARG A 101 2.29 6.75 8.76
N HIS A 102 1.56 7.84 8.54
CA HIS A 102 0.76 8.03 7.35
C HIS A 102 0.69 9.53 7.10
N GLU A 103 1.04 9.96 5.90
CA GLU A 103 0.98 11.37 5.54
C GLU A 103 -0.48 11.79 5.25
N PRO A 104 -0.85 13.07 5.46
CA PRO A 104 -2.18 13.53 5.10
C PRO A 104 -2.45 13.38 3.60
N VAL A 105 -3.51 12.64 3.26
CA VAL A 105 -3.96 12.47 1.87
C VAL A 105 -5.15 13.36 1.58
N ARG A 106 -5.32 13.77 0.32
CA ARG A 106 -6.50 14.56 -0.09
C ARG A 106 -7.74 13.67 -0.10
N VAL A 107 -8.86 14.24 0.35
CA VAL A 107 -10.15 13.57 0.33
C VAL A 107 -10.90 13.94 -0.96
N PRO A 108 -11.14 13.00 -1.88
CA PRO A 108 -11.95 13.27 -3.06
C PRO A 108 -13.34 13.80 -2.68
N GLY A 109 -13.86 14.77 -3.45
CA GLY A 109 -15.17 15.38 -3.18
C GLY A 109 -15.21 16.40 -2.04
N LEU A 110 -14.15 16.55 -1.25
CA LEU A 110 -14.00 17.57 -0.20
C LEU A 110 -12.75 18.42 -0.45
N ALA A 111 -12.90 19.44 -1.30
CA ALA A 111 -11.79 20.30 -1.71
C ALA A 111 -11.03 20.89 -0.51
N GLY A 112 -9.69 20.81 -0.57
CA GLY A 112 -8.80 21.31 0.47
C GLY A 112 -8.77 20.48 1.77
N THR A 113 -9.63 19.46 1.91
CA THR A 113 -9.66 18.61 3.10
C THR A 113 -8.66 17.47 2.95
N THR A 114 -7.90 17.23 4.01
CA THR A 114 -7.03 16.06 4.10
C THR A 114 -7.48 15.10 5.19
N LEU A 115 -7.16 13.81 4.98
CA LEU A 115 -7.38 12.72 5.91
C LEU A 115 -6.03 12.15 6.33
N GLN A 116 -5.84 11.92 7.63
CA GLN A 116 -4.67 11.24 8.16
C GLN A 116 -5.09 10.14 9.14
N LEU A 117 -4.80 8.89 8.82
CA LEU A 117 -4.92 7.77 9.75
C LEU A 117 -3.93 7.88 10.91
N ARG A 118 -4.40 7.46 12.08
CA ARG A 118 -3.70 7.50 13.36
C ARG A 118 -3.98 6.21 14.11
N TYR A 119 -3.01 5.76 14.92
CA TYR A 119 -3.17 4.58 15.76
C TYR A 119 -4.19 4.83 16.87
N GLY A 120 -5.14 3.91 17.02
CA GLY A 120 -6.23 3.97 17.98
C GLY A 120 -5.95 3.32 19.33
N GLY A 121 -4.76 2.73 19.53
CA GLY A 121 -4.33 2.22 20.83
C GLY A 121 -4.35 0.70 20.98
N TYR A 122 -4.83 -0.03 19.97
CA TYR A 122 -4.85 -1.49 19.96
C TYR A 122 -4.37 -2.07 18.62
N SER A 123 -3.64 -3.18 18.71
CA SER A 123 -3.24 -4.00 17.58
C SER A 123 -3.10 -5.44 18.03
N ASP A 124 -3.38 -6.39 17.12
CA ASP A 124 -3.05 -7.82 17.22
C ASP A 124 -2.61 -8.32 15.84
N PHE A 125 -1.33 -8.64 15.66
CA PHE A 125 -0.80 -9.14 14.40
C PHE A 125 -0.62 -10.67 14.40
N GLN A 126 -1.11 -11.35 15.45
CA GLN A 126 -1.16 -12.80 15.48
C GLN A 126 -2.29 -13.29 14.57
N GLY A 127 -1.94 -13.69 13.34
CA GLY A 127 -2.88 -14.30 12.41
C GLY A 127 -3.35 -15.70 12.84
N ASN A 128 -4.56 -16.05 12.42
CA ASN A 128 -5.19 -17.37 12.56
C ASN A 128 -5.99 -17.71 11.28
N ASP A 129 -6.80 -18.77 11.33
CA ASP A 129 -7.58 -19.21 10.16
C ASP A 129 -8.71 -18.23 9.79
N GLU A 130 -9.16 -17.40 10.74
CA GLU A 130 -10.23 -16.43 10.51
C GLU A 130 -9.72 -15.06 10.03
N ARG A 131 -8.54 -14.62 10.50
CA ARG A 131 -8.01 -13.27 10.24
C ARG A 131 -6.49 -13.24 10.21
N ARG A 132 -5.93 -12.25 9.51
CA ARG A 132 -4.49 -11.96 9.55
C ARG A 132 -4.10 -11.09 10.74
N GLY A 133 -4.98 -10.20 11.17
CA GLY A 133 -4.72 -9.32 12.31
C GLY A 133 -5.83 -8.31 12.54
N GLU A 134 -5.59 -7.46 13.53
CA GLU A 134 -6.50 -6.42 13.98
C GLU A 134 -5.73 -5.13 14.25
N LEU A 135 -6.34 -4.00 13.95
CA LEU A 135 -5.77 -2.69 14.22
C LEU A 135 -6.85 -1.67 14.51
N ASP A 136 -6.73 -0.99 15.64
CA ASP A 136 -7.53 0.18 15.94
C ASP A 136 -6.90 1.40 15.27
N ILE A 137 -7.67 2.10 14.45
CA ILE A 137 -7.28 3.34 13.79
C ILE A 137 -8.34 4.42 13.95
N TYR A 138 -7.98 5.68 13.76
CA TYR A 138 -8.96 6.74 13.54
C TYR A 138 -8.45 7.70 12.48
N ALA A 139 -9.36 8.40 11.81
CA ALA A 139 -9.02 9.31 10.71
C ALA A 139 -9.17 10.76 11.16
N GLU A 140 -8.08 11.50 11.25
CA GLU A 140 -8.11 12.96 11.44
C GLU A 140 -8.43 13.66 10.12
N LEU A 141 -9.41 14.56 10.15
CA LEU A 141 -9.77 15.41 9.02
C LEU A 141 -9.26 16.83 9.27
N ARG A 142 -8.56 17.40 8.29
CA ARG A 142 -8.00 18.76 8.39
C ARG A 142 -8.44 19.64 7.23
N HIS A 143 -8.94 20.81 7.57
CA HIS A 143 -9.29 21.88 6.63
C HIS A 143 -9.35 23.22 7.41
N PRO A 144 -9.02 24.38 6.81
CA PRO A 144 -9.04 25.67 7.52
C PRO A 144 -10.39 26.04 8.15
N LEU A 145 -11.49 25.53 7.62
CA LEU A 145 -12.85 25.79 8.13
C LEU A 145 -13.33 24.74 9.15
N LEU A 146 -12.60 23.65 9.34
CA LEU A 146 -12.96 22.61 10.32
C LEU A 146 -12.29 22.93 11.65
N ARG A 147 -12.98 22.57 12.75
CA ARG A 147 -12.37 22.67 14.08
C ARG A 147 -11.20 21.69 14.21
N LYS A 148 -10.20 22.07 15.02
CA LYS A 148 -9.13 21.17 15.42
C LYS A 148 -9.74 19.95 16.13
N GLY A 149 -9.30 18.75 15.77
CA GLY A 149 -9.85 17.50 16.29
C GLY A 149 -11.04 16.94 15.49
N CYS A 150 -11.40 17.53 14.35
CA CYS A 150 -12.33 16.92 13.40
C CYS A 150 -11.82 15.53 12.98
N SER A 151 -12.64 14.49 13.16
CA SER A 151 -12.20 13.10 12.96
C SER A 151 -13.35 12.14 12.66
N VAL A 152 -13.04 11.00 12.06
CA VAL A 152 -13.91 9.81 11.96
C VAL A 152 -13.33 8.76 12.89
N GLY A 153 -14.10 8.38 13.91
CA GLY A 153 -13.56 7.72 15.10
C GLY A 153 -12.66 8.64 15.92
N THR A 154 -12.20 8.18 17.08
CA THR A 154 -11.24 8.91 17.93
C THR A 154 -10.32 7.91 18.63
N ALA A 155 -9.27 8.37 19.31
CA ALA A 155 -8.47 7.48 20.16
C ALA A 155 -9.29 6.82 21.30
N ALA A 156 -10.39 7.43 21.75
CA ALA A 156 -11.25 6.87 22.79
C ALA A 156 -12.36 5.95 22.24
N ALA A 157 -12.63 6.05 20.94
CA ALA A 157 -13.61 5.24 20.22
C ALA A 157 -13.09 5.02 18.79
N PRO A 158 -12.08 4.16 18.63
CA PRO A 158 -11.41 3.97 17.34
C PRO A 158 -12.29 3.16 16.38
N LEU A 159 -11.87 3.17 15.12
CA LEU A 159 -12.32 2.26 14.09
C LEU A 159 -11.55 0.96 14.28
N HIS A 160 -12.24 -0.10 14.70
CA HIS A 160 -11.66 -1.42 14.85
C HIS A 160 -11.63 -2.10 13.49
N SER A 161 -10.43 -2.31 12.95
CA SER A 161 -10.24 -3.00 11.68
C SER A 161 -9.80 -4.44 11.91
N VAL A 162 -10.48 -5.38 11.26
CA VAL A 162 -10.12 -6.80 11.25
C VAL A 162 -9.76 -7.18 9.83
N VAL A 163 -8.49 -7.47 9.60
CA VAL A 163 -7.96 -7.67 8.24
C VAL A 163 -7.83 -9.15 7.91
N HIS A 164 -8.19 -9.48 6.68
CA HIS A 164 -8.08 -10.81 6.08
C HIS A 164 -7.12 -10.77 4.89
N ASP A 165 -6.67 -11.93 4.44
CA ASP A 165 -5.88 -12.05 3.21
C ASP A 165 -6.70 -11.57 2.02
N ASP A 166 -6.12 -10.68 1.21
CA ASP A 166 -6.72 -10.32 -0.06
C ASP A 166 -6.38 -11.41 -1.11
N PRO A 167 -7.35 -12.20 -1.60
CA PRO A 167 -7.09 -13.22 -2.60
C PRO A 167 -6.60 -12.64 -3.93
N ALA A 168 -6.81 -11.35 -4.20
CA ALA A 168 -6.30 -10.69 -5.39
C ALA A 168 -4.78 -10.44 -5.33
N VAL A 169 -4.19 -10.42 -4.13
CA VAL A 169 -2.75 -10.21 -3.91
C VAL A 169 -2.23 -11.26 -2.92
N PRO A 170 -2.07 -12.51 -3.37
CA PRO A 170 -1.66 -13.60 -2.48
C PRO A 170 -0.25 -13.38 -1.91
N PRO A 171 0.05 -13.93 -0.72
CA PRO A 171 1.37 -13.79 -0.11
C PRO A 171 2.50 -14.38 -0.95
N THR A 172 3.56 -13.60 -1.12
CA THR A 172 4.78 -14.00 -1.82
C THR A 172 6.02 -13.71 -0.97
N VAL A 173 7.00 -14.61 -1.06
CA VAL A 173 8.32 -14.43 -0.45
C VAL A 173 9.19 -13.70 -1.46
N ILE A 174 9.58 -12.47 -1.15
CA ILE A 174 10.43 -11.64 -1.99
C ILE A 174 11.91 -11.96 -1.75
N SER A 175 12.30 -12.08 -0.48
CA SER A 175 13.66 -12.45 -0.09
C SER A 175 13.64 -13.29 1.18
N ARG A 176 14.62 -14.19 1.32
CA ARG A 176 14.87 -14.96 2.53
C ARG A 176 15.95 -14.32 3.42
N ASN A 177 16.73 -13.38 2.88
CA ASN A 177 17.78 -12.70 3.61
C ASN A 177 18.00 -11.28 3.05
N PRO A 178 17.56 -10.22 3.75
CA PRO A 178 16.68 -10.27 4.92
C PRO A 178 15.28 -10.84 4.56
N PRO A 179 14.59 -11.55 5.46
CA PRO A 179 13.23 -12.04 5.21
C PRO A 179 12.30 -10.90 4.81
N THR A 180 11.76 -10.97 3.60
CA THR A 180 10.90 -9.93 3.01
C THR A 180 9.73 -10.58 2.30
N PHE A 181 8.53 -10.10 2.55
CA PHE A 181 7.28 -10.64 2.03
C PHE A 181 6.44 -9.53 1.39
N HIS A 182 5.56 -9.93 0.48
CA HIS A 182 4.58 -9.06 -0.15
C HIS A 182 3.22 -9.74 -0.14
N PHE A 183 2.17 -9.01 0.23
CA PHE A 183 0.81 -9.55 0.30
C PHE A 183 -0.22 -8.42 0.34
N GLY A 184 -1.47 -8.73 -0.02
CA GLY A 184 -2.60 -7.85 0.21
C GLY A 184 -3.40 -8.26 1.45
N VAL A 185 -4.05 -7.27 2.05
CA VAL A 185 -5.06 -7.46 3.07
C VAL A 185 -6.29 -6.62 2.79
N VAL A 186 -7.44 -7.11 3.26
CA VAL A 186 -8.72 -6.42 3.17
C VAL A 186 -9.50 -6.55 4.47
N ASP A 187 -10.11 -5.45 4.89
CA ASP A 187 -11.21 -5.44 5.85
C ASP A 187 -12.49 -5.01 5.11
N PRO A 188 -13.38 -5.96 4.78
CA PRO A 188 -14.62 -5.65 4.07
C PRO A 188 -15.77 -5.23 5.00
N ALA A 189 -15.56 -5.28 6.32
CA ALA A 189 -16.59 -5.07 7.33
C ALA A 189 -16.34 -3.82 8.19
N LEU A 190 -15.35 -3.00 7.82
CA LEU A 190 -15.03 -1.77 8.54
C LEU A 190 -16.25 -0.84 8.59
N ALA A 191 -16.59 -0.36 9.78
CA ALA A 191 -17.67 0.58 9.99
C ALA A 191 -17.14 1.96 10.35
N LEU A 192 -17.60 3.00 9.65
CA LEU A 192 -17.24 4.38 9.92
C LEU A 192 -18.40 5.12 10.59
N PRO A 193 -18.21 5.69 11.79
CA PRO A 193 -19.21 6.53 12.43
C PRO A 193 -19.32 7.89 11.72
N ALA A 194 -20.30 8.70 12.16
CA ALA A 194 -20.31 10.12 11.83
C ALA A 194 -19.05 10.82 12.34
N THR A 195 -18.71 11.95 11.73
CA THR A 195 -17.57 12.75 12.18
C THR A 195 -17.81 13.34 13.56
N GLN A 196 -16.72 13.51 14.30
CA GLN A 196 -16.71 14.09 15.63
C GLN A 196 -15.81 15.31 15.64
N GLY A 197 -16.15 16.31 16.46
CA GLY A 197 -15.28 17.47 16.68
C GLY A 197 -15.16 18.44 15.49
N CYS A 198 -15.95 18.30 14.43
CA CYS A 198 -15.83 19.12 13.21
C CYS A 198 -16.45 20.52 13.28
N GLY A 199 -17.24 20.80 14.31
CA GLY A 199 -17.95 22.07 14.47
C GLY A 199 -19.17 22.17 13.54
N PRO A 200 -19.58 23.39 13.13
CA PRO A 200 -20.84 23.60 12.40
C PRO A 200 -20.87 22.98 11.00
N LEU A 201 -19.72 22.59 10.46
CA LEU A 201 -19.62 21.94 9.15
C LEU A 201 -19.68 20.40 9.22
N GLY A 202 -19.80 19.80 10.40
CA GLY A 202 -19.79 18.34 10.58
C GLY A 202 -20.81 17.62 9.70
N GLU A 203 -22.08 18.03 9.76
CA GLU A 203 -23.15 17.41 8.96
C GLU A 203 -22.90 17.51 7.44
N PHE A 204 -22.29 18.62 6.99
CA PHE A 204 -21.90 18.76 5.59
C PHE A 204 -20.81 17.77 5.21
N VAL A 205 -19.79 17.61 6.06
CA VAL A 205 -18.71 16.64 5.87
C VAL A 205 -19.27 15.22 5.84
N ASP A 206 -20.13 14.87 6.81
CA ASP A 206 -20.77 13.56 6.90
C ASP A 206 -21.56 13.24 5.63
N ARG A 207 -22.41 14.16 5.17
CA ARG A 207 -23.18 13.97 3.93
C ARG A 207 -22.30 13.83 2.70
N LYS A 208 -21.16 14.53 2.65
CA LYS A 208 -20.22 14.45 1.52
C LYS A 208 -19.41 13.16 1.51
N LEU A 209 -19.11 12.62 2.68
CA LEU A 209 -18.44 11.32 2.84
C LEU A 209 -19.40 10.13 2.87
N GLY A 210 -20.70 10.39 3.00
CA GLY A 210 -21.72 9.35 3.16
C GLY A 210 -21.66 8.66 4.52
N LEU A 211 -21.32 9.40 5.58
CA LEU A 211 -21.19 8.90 6.96
C LEU A 211 -22.49 9.06 7.76
N PRO A 212 -22.77 8.17 8.74
CA PRO A 212 -22.06 6.92 9.00
C PRO A 212 -22.23 5.91 7.86
N SER A 213 -21.24 5.05 7.64
CA SER A 213 -21.19 4.16 6.47
C SER A 213 -20.48 2.85 6.76
N PRO A 214 -20.89 1.73 6.13
CA PRO A 214 -19.93 0.65 5.88
C PRO A 214 -18.80 1.15 4.97
N ALA A 215 -17.62 0.62 5.18
CA ALA A 215 -16.44 0.91 4.39
C ALA A 215 -15.64 -0.37 4.13
N GLU A 216 -14.78 -0.30 3.12
CA GLU A 216 -13.79 -1.34 2.87
C GLU A 216 -12.40 -0.72 2.96
N PHE A 217 -11.51 -1.39 3.69
CA PHE A 217 -10.11 -0.99 3.80
C PHE A 217 -9.23 -2.03 3.11
N HIS A 218 -8.54 -1.62 2.06
CA HIS A 218 -7.65 -2.47 1.28
C HIS A 218 -6.23 -1.99 1.42
N GLN A 219 -5.28 -2.91 1.55
CA GLN A 219 -3.86 -2.59 1.58
C GLN A 219 -3.05 -3.60 0.79
N THR A 220 -2.06 -3.13 0.04
CA THR A 220 -0.97 -3.94 -0.49
C THR A 220 0.28 -3.62 0.30
N THR A 221 0.93 -4.64 0.85
CA THR A 221 1.94 -4.50 1.90
C THR A 221 3.21 -5.22 1.50
N TYR A 222 4.34 -4.52 1.65
CA TYR A 222 5.64 -5.14 1.80
C TYR A 222 6.03 -5.14 3.27
N VAL A 223 6.59 -6.25 3.74
CA VAL A 223 7.15 -6.33 5.09
C VAL A 223 8.55 -6.90 5.06
N GLN A 224 9.45 -6.35 5.87
CA GLN A 224 10.77 -6.89 6.11
C GLN A 224 11.00 -7.11 7.60
N TYR A 225 11.63 -8.23 7.94
CA TYR A 225 11.91 -8.61 9.33
C TYR A 225 13.36 -8.30 9.70
N LYS A 226 13.55 -7.91 10.96
CA LYS A 226 14.86 -7.74 11.59
C LYS A 226 14.86 -8.41 12.96
N GLN A 227 15.78 -9.34 13.18
CA GLN A 227 15.97 -9.95 14.49
C GLN A 227 16.40 -8.91 15.54
N LEU A 228 15.88 -9.01 16.76
CA LEU A 228 16.23 -8.17 17.91
C LEU A 228 17.08 -8.92 18.94
#